data_AF-A0A4E0R444-F1
#
_entry.id   AF-A0A4E0R444-F1
#
_cell.length_a   1.000
_cell.length_b   1.000
_cell.length_c   1.000
_cell.angle_alpha   90.00
_cell.angle_beta   90.00
_cell.angle_gamma   90.00
#
_symmetry.space_group_name_H-M   'P 1'
#
loop_
_entity.id
_entity.type
_entity.pdbx_description
1 polymer ?
#
loop_
_entity_poly.entity_id
_entity_poly.type
_entity_poly.pdbx_seq_one_letter_code
_entity_poly.pdbx_strand_id
1 'polypeptide(L)'
;MFCISSFVIAILQMRKPKGPKLSLVFDEDKRKEYLTGFRKRKLERKKKGRLLAEEKLAEEIKAVKMKYREAARKRLEGLSFPEFFEGSSIGTVTAQEQQIVDDHKVTFEHIDLTNSHYFMGVNKADFQPPSEPEKIGK
;
A
#
# COMPACT_ATOMS: atom_id res chain seq x y z
N MET A 1 -96.43 -43.27 22.26
CA MET A 1 -95.87 -43.95 21.09
C MET A 1 -94.84 -43.02 20.45
N PHE A 2 -93.59 -43.52 20.34
CA PHE A 2 -92.45 -43.11 19.48
C PHE A 2 -91.96 -41.65 19.54
N CYS A 3 -90.82 -41.33 20.17
CA CYS A 3 -89.40 -41.65 19.87
C CYS A 3 -88.71 -40.63 18.93
N ILE A 4 -87.83 -39.82 19.55
CA ILE A 4 -86.48 -39.43 19.13
C ILE A 4 -86.31 -38.86 17.70
N SER A 5 -86.16 -37.54 17.60
CA SER A 5 -85.20 -36.92 16.67
C SER A 5 -84.37 -35.92 17.50
N SER A 6 -83.14 -36.29 17.86
CA SER A 6 -81.93 -35.99 17.08
C SER A 6 -81.72 -34.48 16.98
N PHE A 7 -80.56 -34.00 17.41
CA PHE A 7 -80.12 -32.58 17.45
C PHE A 7 -80.29 -31.83 18.78
N VAL A 8 -80.06 -32.50 19.91
CA VAL A 8 -79.15 -31.85 20.86
C VAL A 8 -77.76 -32.17 20.35
N ILE A 9 -77.23 -31.28 19.50
CA ILE A 9 -75.81 -31.25 19.20
C ILE A 9 -75.15 -31.11 20.56
N ALA A 10 -74.70 -32.24 21.11
CA ALA A 10 -73.70 -32.26 22.14
C ALA A 10 -72.51 -31.52 21.52
N ILE A 11 -72.47 -30.21 21.74
CA ILE A 11 -71.26 -29.42 21.63
C ILE A 11 -70.41 -29.96 22.77
N LEU A 12 -69.81 -31.12 22.52
CA LEU A 12 -68.61 -31.57 23.17
C LEU A 12 -67.68 -30.37 22.99
N GLN A 13 -67.56 -29.55 24.03
CA GLN A 13 -66.42 -28.68 24.18
C GLN A 13 -65.23 -29.64 24.26
N MET A 14 -64.71 -30.01 23.08
CA MET A 14 -63.44 -30.69 22.94
C MET A 14 -62.44 -29.71 23.56
N ARG A 15 -62.14 -29.90 24.85
CA ARG A 15 -61.04 -29.21 25.51
C ARG A 15 -59.82 -29.51 24.67
N LYS A 16 -59.27 -28.51 23.98
CA LYS A 16 -58.02 -28.65 23.22
C LYS A 16 -57.03 -29.38 24.12
N PRO A 17 -56.40 -30.48 23.68
CA PRO A 17 -55.39 -31.14 24.48
C PRO A 17 -54.35 -30.10 24.84
N LYS A 18 -54.00 -30.02 26.14
CA LYS A 18 -52.93 -29.14 26.59
C LYS A 18 -51.70 -29.49 25.77
N GLY A 19 -51.17 -28.53 25.04
CA GLY A 19 -49.97 -28.72 24.22
C GLY A 19 -48.82 -29.29 25.07
N PRO A 20 -47.85 -29.96 24.45
CA PRO A 20 -46.71 -30.52 25.17
C PRO A 20 -46.05 -29.45 26.03
N LYS A 21 -45.68 -29.82 27.26
CA LYS A 21 -44.99 -28.92 28.18
C LYS A 21 -43.63 -28.58 27.56
N LEU A 22 -43.37 -27.28 27.38
CA LEU A 22 -42.06 -26.79 26.96
C LEU A 22 -41.07 -27.02 28.11
N SER A 23 -40.13 -27.96 27.92
CA SER A 23 -39.00 -28.13 28.82
C SER A 23 -37.93 -27.09 28.48
N LEU A 24 -37.73 -26.14 29.38
CA LEU A 24 -36.63 -25.19 29.29
C LEU A 24 -35.37 -25.88 29.83
N VAL A 25 -34.60 -26.50 28.94
CA VAL A 25 -33.30 -27.10 29.30
C VAL A 25 -32.22 -26.05 29.05
N PHE A 26 -31.50 -25.69 30.11
CA PHE A 26 -30.35 -24.82 30.01
C PHE A 26 -29.16 -25.60 29.47
N ASP A 27 -28.76 -25.24 28.26
CA ASP A 27 -27.53 -25.74 27.65
C ASP A 27 -26.34 -25.04 28.30
N GLU A 28 -25.55 -25.78 29.08
CA GLU A 28 -24.48 -25.21 29.90
C GLU A 28 -23.41 -24.49 29.07
N ASP A 29 -23.15 -24.98 27.87
CA ASP A 29 -22.15 -24.39 26.98
C ASP A 29 -22.62 -23.04 26.43
N LYS A 30 -23.90 -22.94 26.06
CA LYS A 30 -24.52 -21.65 25.69
C LYS A 30 -24.54 -20.68 26.87
N ARG A 31 -24.72 -21.17 28.10
CA ARG A 31 -24.64 -20.35 29.31
C ARG A 31 -23.22 -19.81 29.54
N LYS A 32 -22.19 -20.66 29.41
CA LYS A 32 -20.77 -20.26 29.50
C LYS A 32 -20.41 -19.23 28.44
N GLU A 33 -20.83 -19.46 27.19
CA GLU A 33 -20.67 -18.53 26.06
C GLU A 33 -21.37 -17.19 26.34
N TYR A 34 -22.60 -17.22 26.85
CA TYR A 34 -23.35 -16.00 27.16
C TYR A 34 -22.68 -15.18 28.28
N LEU A 35 -22.25 -15.84 29.35
CA LEU A 35 -21.60 -15.19 30.50
C LEU A 35 -20.20 -14.64 30.15
N THR A 36 -19.39 -15.40 29.42
CA THR A 36 -18.00 -15.00 29.08
C THR A 36 -17.89 -14.24 27.75
N GLY A 37 -18.94 -14.28 26.91
CA GLY A 37 -18.97 -13.74 25.56
C GLY A 37 -18.95 -12.20 25.50
N PHE A 38 -19.23 -11.50 26.60
CA PHE A 38 -19.06 -10.05 26.66
C PHE A 38 -17.62 -9.61 26.37
N ARG A 39 -16.64 -10.31 26.94
CA ARG A 39 -15.21 -10.03 26.68
C ARG A 39 -14.86 -10.33 25.23
N LYS A 40 -15.34 -11.45 24.68
CA LYS A 40 -15.17 -11.82 23.27
C LYS A 40 -15.70 -10.72 22.34
N ARG A 41 -16.97 -10.33 22.50
CA ARG A 41 -17.61 -9.26 21.70
C ARG A 41 -16.96 -7.90 21.88
N LYS A 42 -16.45 -7.57 23.07
CA LYS A 42 -15.71 -6.33 23.32
C LYS A 42 -14.40 -6.32 22.51
N LEU A 43 -13.66 -7.43 22.51
CA LEU A 43 -12.44 -7.58 21.73
C LEU A 43 -12.70 -7.55 20.23
N GLU A 44 -13.75 -8.22 19.76
CA GLU A 44 -14.18 -8.20 18.36
C GLU A 44 -14.52 -6.78 17.90
N ARG A 45 -15.32 -6.05 18.68
CA ARG A 45 -15.64 -4.64 18.37
C ARG A 45 -14.38 -3.77 18.32
N LYS A 46 -13.46 -3.94 19.28
CA LYS A 46 -12.17 -3.23 19.28
C LYS A 46 -11.32 -3.57 18.05
N LYS A 47 -11.28 -4.85 17.66
CA LYS A 47 -10.55 -5.30 16.47
C LYS A 47 -11.16 -4.72 15.18
N LYS A 48 -12.48 -4.77 15.03
CA LYS A 48 -13.19 -4.17 13.89
C LYS A 48 -12.94 -2.67 13.80
N GLY A 49 -13.00 -1.95 14.93
CA GLY A 49 -12.69 -0.52 14.96
C GLY A 49 -11.26 -0.18 14.52
N ARG A 50 -10.26 -0.97 14.94
CA ARG A 50 -8.87 -0.79 14.50
C ARG A 50 -8.69 -1.04 13.01
N LEU A 51 -9.24 -2.13 12.49
CA LEU A 51 -9.15 -2.46 11.07
C LEU A 51 -9.77 -1.36 10.20
N LEU A 52 -10.96 -0.88 10.55
CA LEU A 52 -11.61 0.20 9.82
C LEU A 52 -10.82 1.52 9.88
N ALA A 53 -10.12 1.79 10.99
CA ALA A 53 -9.28 2.97 11.11
C ALA A 53 -8.01 2.85 10.25
N GLU A 54 -7.37 1.67 10.26
CA GLU A 54 -6.19 1.37 9.44
C GLU A 54 -6.53 1.43 7.94
N GLU A 55 -7.68 0.91 7.51
CA GLU A 55 -8.16 0.98 6.13
C GLU A 55 -8.34 2.44 5.68
N LYS A 56 -9.00 3.26 6.49
CA LYS A 56 -9.18 4.70 6.19
C LYS A 56 -7.86 5.45 6.08
N LEU A 57 -6.92 5.20 7.00
CA LEU A 57 -5.59 5.80 6.94
C LEU A 57 -4.84 5.39 5.66
N ALA A 58 -4.93 4.12 5.28
CA ALA A 58 -4.29 3.64 4.06
C ALA A 58 -4.89 4.28 2.79
N GLU A 59 -6.21 4.47 2.74
CA GLU A 59 -6.90 5.17 1.67
C GLU A 59 -6.48 6.64 1.56
N GLU A 60 -6.42 7.34 2.69
CA GLU A 60 -5.96 8.74 2.76
C GLU A 60 -4.52 8.88 2.27
N ILE A 61 -3.60 8.02 2.72
CA ILE A 61 -2.21 8.00 2.28
C ILE A 61 -2.11 7.76 0.76
N LYS A 62 -2.89 6.81 0.23
CA LYS A 62 -2.94 6.54 -1.21
C LYS A 62 -3.44 7.76 -1.98
N ALA A 63 -4.51 8.41 -1.52
CA ALA A 63 -5.05 9.60 -2.14
C ALA A 63 -4.04 10.75 -2.17
N VAL A 64 -3.32 10.99 -1.07
CA VAL A 64 -2.26 12.01 -1.00
C VAL A 64 -1.11 11.68 -1.97
N LYS A 65 -0.64 10.43 -2.01
CA LYS A 65 0.41 10.01 -2.95
C LYS A 65 -0.01 10.17 -4.40
N MET A 66 -1.25 9.84 -4.75
CA MET A 66 -1.77 10.02 -6.10
C MET A 66 -1.83 11.49 -6.49
N LYS A 67 -2.37 12.35 -5.61
CA LYS A 67 -2.39 13.81 -5.82
C LYS A 67 -0.98 14.38 -6.02
N TYR A 68 0.00 13.92 -5.24
CA TYR A 68 1.40 14.35 -5.40
C TYR A 68 1.98 13.94 -6.74
N ARG A 69 1.76 12.68 -7.16
CA ARG A 69 2.22 12.17 -8.47
C ARG A 69 1.58 12.92 -9.63
N GLU A 70 0.28 13.20 -9.56
CA GLU A 70 -0.43 13.97 -10.58
C GLU A 70 0.07 15.41 -10.64
N ALA A 71 0.29 16.06 -9.49
CA ALA A 71 0.88 17.39 -9.44
C ALA A 71 2.30 17.41 -10.01
N ALA A 72 3.12 16.40 -9.72
CA ALA A 72 4.46 16.26 -10.27
C ALA A 72 4.43 16.05 -11.80
N ARG A 73 3.53 15.21 -12.31
CA ARG A 73 3.34 15.02 -13.76
C ARG A 73 2.90 16.30 -14.44
N LYS A 74 1.91 17.02 -13.89
CA LYS A 74 1.47 18.31 -14.43
C LYS A 74 2.58 19.35 -14.46
N ARG A 75 3.42 19.40 -13.42
CA ARG A 75 4.61 20.25 -13.42
C ARG A 75 5.55 19.83 -14.54
N LEU A 76 5.87 18.55 -14.64
CA LEU A 76 6.76 18.02 -15.69
C LEU A 76 6.22 18.28 -17.11
N GLU A 77 4.92 18.14 -17.35
CA GLU A 77 4.27 18.46 -18.62
C GLU A 77 4.38 19.96 -18.97
N GLY A 78 4.29 20.83 -17.96
CA GLY A 78 4.51 22.27 -18.11
C GLY A 78 5.99 22.64 -18.32
N LEU A 79 6.90 21.78 -17.87
CA LEU A 79 8.31 21.81 -18.22
C LEU A 79 8.54 20.99 -19.50
N SER A 80 8.01 21.45 -20.64
CA SER A 80 8.62 21.02 -21.90
C SER A 80 10.06 21.55 -21.85
N PHE A 81 11.03 20.63 -21.85
CA PHE A 81 12.43 20.97 -22.05
C PHE A 81 12.67 20.82 -23.54
N PRO A 82 12.75 21.93 -24.32
CA PRO A 82 13.11 21.85 -25.72
C PRO A 82 14.49 21.21 -25.92
N GLU A 83 15.34 21.26 -24.90
CA GLU A 83 16.79 21.08 -25.05
C GLU A 83 17.31 19.65 -24.86
N PHE A 84 16.53 18.72 -24.30
CA PHE A 84 17.08 17.38 -23.95
C PHE A 84 16.94 16.34 -25.08
N PHE A 85 16.00 16.51 -26.00
CA PHE A 85 15.74 15.53 -27.06
C PHE A 85 16.22 15.96 -28.46
N GLU A 86 16.67 17.21 -28.60
CA GLU A 86 17.28 17.74 -29.83
C GLU A 86 18.79 17.42 -29.88
N GLY A 87 19.12 16.12 -29.77
CA GLY A 87 20.19 15.45 -30.54
C GLY A 87 21.65 15.90 -30.50
N SER A 88 22.02 17.00 -29.86
CA SER A 88 23.41 17.44 -29.74
C SER A 88 23.52 18.54 -28.69
N SER A 89 24.05 18.23 -27.51
CA SER A 89 24.78 19.24 -26.76
C SER A 89 26.00 19.63 -27.61
N ILE A 90 25.77 20.58 -28.49
CA ILE A 90 26.69 21.22 -29.42
C ILE A 90 27.96 21.58 -28.61
N GLY A 91 29.00 20.75 -28.69
CA GLY A 91 30.28 21.00 -28.02
C GLY A 91 30.77 20.01 -26.96
N THR A 92 30.04 18.93 -26.64
CA THR A 92 30.60 17.84 -25.77
C THR A 92 31.18 16.67 -26.55
N VAL A 93 30.69 16.41 -27.77
CA VAL A 93 31.26 15.36 -28.64
C VAL A 93 32.39 15.97 -29.48
N THR A 94 33.62 15.59 -29.18
CA THR A 94 34.83 16.15 -29.82
C THR A 94 35.17 15.42 -31.12
N ALA A 95 34.88 14.11 -31.19
CA ALA A 95 35.11 13.31 -32.38
C ALA A 95 34.20 12.07 -32.39
N GLN A 96 33.81 11.62 -33.58
CA GLN A 96 33.12 10.35 -33.79
C GLN A 96 33.92 9.49 -34.78
N GLU A 97 34.26 8.27 -34.39
CA GLU A 97 34.95 7.31 -35.25
C GLU A 97 34.02 6.14 -35.54
N GLN A 98 33.95 5.75 -36.82
CA GLN A 98 33.17 4.60 -37.25
C GLN A 98 34.14 3.52 -37.68
N GLN A 99 34.09 2.38 -36.99
CA GLN A 99 34.89 1.22 -37.36
C GLN A 99 33.96 0.03 -37.59
N ILE A 100 34.23 -0.71 -38.66
CA ILE A 100 33.54 -1.96 -38.98
C ILE A 100 34.43 -3.05 -38.41
N VAL A 101 33.96 -3.68 -37.34
CA VAL A 101 34.60 -4.86 -36.77
C VAL A 101 33.73 -6.05 -37.15
N ASP A 102 34.30 -6.94 -37.95
CA ASP A 102 33.66 -8.14 -38.48
C ASP A 102 32.40 -7.83 -39.32
N ASP A 103 31.19 -7.94 -38.74
CA ASP A 103 29.89 -7.71 -39.41
C ASP A 103 29.05 -6.60 -38.74
N HIS A 104 29.62 -5.90 -37.76
CA HIS A 104 28.92 -4.89 -36.99
C HIS A 104 29.56 -3.52 -37.14
N LYS A 105 28.72 -2.54 -37.46
CA LYS A 105 29.12 -1.14 -37.50
C LYS A 105 29.00 -0.56 -36.10
N VAL A 106 30.14 -0.21 -35.51
CA VAL A 106 30.20 0.43 -34.19
C VAL A 106 30.65 1.88 -34.36
N THR A 107 29.96 2.79 -33.67
CA THR A 107 30.29 4.22 -33.60
C THR A 107 30.89 4.52 -32.24
N PHE A 108 32.15 4.95 -32.21
CA PHE A 108 32.82 5.43 -31.02
C PHE A 108 32.67 6.94 -30.93
N GLU A 109 32.13 7.43 -29.81
CA GLU A 109 31.99 8.86 -29.56
C GLU A 109 32.97 9.29 -28.46
N HIS A 110 33.86 10.21 -28.79
CA HIS A 110 34.75 10.83 -27.83
C HIS A 110 34.05 12.03 -27.20
N ILE A 111 33.75 11.92 -25.91
CA ILE A 111 33.02 12.93 -25.15
C ILE A 111 34.00 13.67 -24.24
N ASP A 112 34.16 14.96 -24.46
CA ASP A 112 34.89 15.85 -23.55
C ASP A 112 33.93 16.41 -22.50
N LEU A 113 34.03 15.85 -21.29
CA LEU A 113 33.17 16.21 -20.17
C LEU A 113 33.52 17.56 -19.57
N THR A 114 34.70 18.14 -19.83
CA THR A 114 35.10 19.43 -19.21
C THR A 114 34.25 20.60 -19.69
N ASN A 115 33.70 20.50 -20.90
CA ASN A 115 32.81 21.50 -21.48
C ASN A 115 31.34 21.25 -21.12
N SER A 116 31.05 20.11 -20.47
CA SER A 116 29.69 19.79 -20.06
C SER A 116 29.31 20.58 -18.81
N HIS A 117 28.02 20.90 -18.71
CA HIS A 117 27.45 21.52 -17.51
C HIS A 117 27.61 20.66 -16.24
N TYR A 118 27.93 19.38 -16.40
CA TYR A 118 28.15 18.42 -15.30
C TYR A 118 29.58 18.39 -14.78
N PHE A 119 30.50 19.17 -15.35
CA PHE A 119 31.88 19.25 -14.87
C PHE A 119 31.96 19.99 -13.52
N MET A 120 32.21 19.25 -12.44
CA MET A 120 32.29 19.79 -11.08
C MET A 120 33.63 20.44 -10.73
N GLY A 121 34.56 20.54 -11.69
CA GLY A 121 35.89 21.10 -11.51
C GLY A 121 36.98 20.04 -11.27
N VAL A 122 38.24 20.49 -11.26
CA VAL A 122 39.40 19.65 -10.99
C VAL A 122 39.57 19.42 -9.49
N ASN A 123 39.76 18.17 -9.07
CA ASN A 123 40.02 17.84 -7.67
C ASN A 123 41.39 18.38 -7.25
N LYS A 124 41.40 19.36 -6.34
CA LYS A 124 42.62 19.91 -5.72
C LYS A 124 42.76 19.24 -4.35
N ALA A 125 43.67 18.28 -4.24
CA ALA A 125 44.02 17.72 -2.94
C ALA A 125 45.03 18.63 -2.25
N ASP A 126 44.63 19.31 -1.17
CA ASP A 126 45.52 20.05 -0.28
C ASP A 126 46.27 19.07 0.64
N PHE A 127 46.99 18.12 0.06
CA PHE A 127 47.84 17.24 0.84
C PHE A 127 49.16 17.96 1.15
N GLN A 128 49.25 18.54 2.35
CA GLN A 128 50.52 18.98 2.92
C GLN A 128 51.28 17.72 3.37
N PRO A 129 52.39 17.32 2.72
CA PRO A 129 53.19 16.21 3.22
C PRO A 129 53.70 16.55 4.63
N PRO A 130 53.71 15.59 5.57
CA PRO A 130 54.17 15.85 6.93
C PRO A 130 55.63 16.33 6.90
N SER A 131 55.89 17.49 7.52
CA SER A 131 57.24 18.04 7.63
C SER A 131 58.15 17.06 8.35
N GLU A 132 59.32 16.78 7.76
CA GLU A 132 60.31 15.84 8.29
C GLU A 132 60.70 16.17 9.74
N PRO A 133 60.88 15.18 10.63
CA PRO A 133 61.26 15.43 12.00
C PRO A 133 62.69 15.98 12.07
N GLU A 134 62.84 17.12 12.76
CA GLU A 134 64.12 17.76 13.03
C GLU A 134 65.09 16.78 13.69
N LYS A 135 66.28 16.62 13.09
CA LYS A 135 67.35 15.76 13.61
C LYS A 135 67.86 16.37 14.92
N ILE A 136 67.53 15.74 16.04
CA ILE A 136 68.12 16.02 17.35
C ILE A 136 69.60 15.61 17.29
N GLY A 137 70.48 16.61 17.21
CA GLY A 137 71.93 16.43 17.29
C GLY A 137 72.36 15.98 18.68
N LYS A 138 73.28 15.00 18.72
CA LYS A 138 74.05 14.62 19.91
C LYS A 138 75.28 15.50 20.05
#